data_AF-A0AAW3A1G4-F1
#
_entry.id   AF-A0AAW3A1G4-F1
#
_cell.length_a   1.000
_cell.length_b   1.000
_cell.length_c   1.000
_cell.angle_alpha   90.00
_cell.angle_beta   90.00
_cell.angle_gamma   90.00
#
_symmetry.space_group_name_H-M   'P 1'
#
loop_
_entity.id
_entity.type
_entity.pdbx_description
1 polymer ?
#
loop_
_entity_poly.entity_id
_entity_poly.type
_entity_poly.pdbx_seq_one_letter_code
_entity_poly.pdbx_strand_id
1 'polypeptide(L)'
;MGKTVLSCRKGNGSVYQVHGHKRLGSAKLRILDYAERHGYMRGVVKSIEHEAGRGAALARVEFRHPYKFRRVKELMVAPEGMFTGQSVFCGQKAPLAIGNVLPLGQITEGCIVCNVEAKPGDRGTLARDRK
;
A
#
# COMPACT_ATOMS: atom_id res chain seq x y z
N MET A 1 23.16 0.39 43.03
CA MET A 1 22.51 1.32 42.08
C MET A 1 22.29 0.59 40.75
N GLY A 2 21.05 0.47 40.28
CA GLY A 2 20.70 -0.28 39.07
C GLY A 2 20.85 0.56 37.79
N LYS A 3 21.45 0.02 36.74
CA LYS A 3 21.52 0.66 35.41
C LYS A 3 20.23 0.35 34.62
N THR A 4 19.83 1.28 33.75
CA THR A 4 18.69 1.09 32.85
C THR A 4 18.93 -0.06 31.86
N VAL A 5 17.97 -0.97 31.75
CA VAL A 5 18.03 -2.13 30.85
C VAL A 5 17.96 -1.69 29.37
N LEU A 6 18.61 -2.44 28.49
CA LEU A 6 18.64 -2.18 27.05
C LEU A 6 17.24 -2.05 26.43
N SER A 7 16.27 -2.86 26.86
CA SER A 7 14.88 -2.82 26.40
C SER A 7 14.25 -1.43 26.64
N CYS A 8 14.45 -0.86 27.82
CA CYS A 8 13.97 0.48 28.15
C CYS A 8 14.67 1.56 27.31
N ARG A 9 15.98 1.39 27.01
CA ARG A 9 16.75 2.35 26.20
C ARG A 9 16.30 2.44 24.74
N LYS A 10 15.71 1.37 24.19
CA LYS A 10 15.21 1.36 22.79
C LYS A 10 14.05 2.33 22.56
N GLY A 11 13.25 2.63 23.59
CA GLY A 11 12.13 3.57 23.50
C GLY A 11 12.51 5.05 23.48
N ASN A 12 13.76 5.39 23.83
CA ASN A 12 14.20 6.78 23.98
C ASN A 12 14.35 7.54 22.65
N GLY A 13 14.23 6.85 21.52
CA GLY A 13 14.35 7.48 20.19
C GLY A 13 15.74 8.05 19.91
N SER A 14 16.81 7.49 20.46
CA SER A 14 18.19 7.91 20.18
C SER A 14 18.87 6.97 19.17
N VAL A 15 19.72 6.05 19.62
CA VAL A 15 20.55 5.19 18.76
C VAL A 15 19.73 4.16 17.99
N TYR A 16 18.62 3.68 18.55
CA TYR A 16 17.83 2.56 18.01
C TYR A 16 16.70 3.00 17.07
N GLN A 17 16.91 4.09 16.33
CA GLN A 17 15.97 4.56 15.32
C GLN A 17 16.05 3.75 14.02
N VAL A 18 15.04 3.90 13.18
CA VAL A 18 15.00 3.30 11.85
C VAL A 18 16.03 3.97 10.95
N HIS A 19 16.86 3.17 10.27
CA HIS A 19 17.79 3.62 9.24
C HIS A 19 17.03 3.94 7.93
N GLY A 20 16.27 5.04 7.94
CA GLY A 20 15.25 5.34 6.94
C GLY A 20 15.70 6.17 5.73
N HIS A 21 16.97 6.61 5.64
CA HIS A 21 17.41 7.55 4.60
C HIS A 21 17.16 7.05 3.16
N LYS A 22 17.24 5.73 2.93
CA LYS A 22 17.01 5.11 1.61
C LYS A 22 15.58 4.61 1.42
N ARG A 23 14.66 4.87 2.35
CA ARG A 23 13.26 4.47 2.20
C ARG A 23 12.56 5.33 1.16
N LEU A 24 11.79 4.69 0.29
CA LEU A 24 11.10 5.34 -0.82
C LEU A 24 9.87 6.11 -0.33
N GLY A 25 9.24 5.63 0.75
CA GLY A 25 8.08 6.26 1.35
C GLY A 25 7.15 5.23 1.98
N SER A 26 6.05 5.71 2.56
CA SER A 26 5.05 4.81 3.12
C SER A 26 4.23 4.16 2.00
N ALA A 27 4.44 2.87 1.77
CA ALA A 27 3.55 2.09 0.92
C ALA A 27 2.14 2.12 1.54
N LYS A 28 1.13 2.58 0.80
CA LYS A 28 -0.26 2.75 1.24
C LYS A 28 -1.20 2.58 0.05
N LEU A 29 -2.42 2.12 0.32
CA LEU A 29 -3.49 2.22 -0.68
C LEU A 29 -3.82 3.68 -0.97
N ARG A 30 -4.62 3.93 -2.00
CA ARG A 30 -5.09 5.27 -2.33
C ARG A 30 -5.97 5.83 -1.19
N ILE A 31 -6.16 7.13 -1.18
CA ILE A 31 -7.13 7.77 -0.29
C ILE A 31 -8.54 7.35 -0.70
N LEU A 32 -9.31 6.84 0.26
CA LEU A 32 -10.72 6.48 0.07
C LEU A 32 -11.55 7.74 -0.20
N ASP A 33 -11.87 7.98 -1.46
CA ASP A 33 -12.67 9.12 -1.93
C ASP A 33 -14.02 8.68 -2.52
N TYR A 34 -14.80 9.65 -2.99
CA TYR A 34 -16.11 9.39 -3.59
C TYR A 34 -16.03 8.45 -4.81
N ALA A 35 -14.96 8.58 -5.61
CA ALA A 35 -14.76 7.76 -6.81
C ALA A 35 -14.52 6.29 -6.46
N GLU A 36 -13.78 6.01 -5.39
CA GLU A 36 -13.52 4.64 -4.93
C GLU A 36 -14.74 4.03 -4.22
N ARG A 37 -15.52 4.84 -3.49
CA ARG A 37 -16.73 4.39 -2.78
C ARG A 37 -17.88 4.01 -3.71
N HIS A 38 -18.12 4.73 -4.80
CA HIS A 38 -19.30 4.52 -5.67
C HIS A 38 -18.96 4.01 -7.08
N GLY A 39 -17.68 4.02 -7.45
CA GLY A 39 -17.22 3.69 -8.78
C GLY A 39 -15.88 2.94 -8.75
N TYR A 40 -15.03 3.26 -9.71
CA TYR A 40 -13.65 2.79 -9.73
C TYR A 40 -12.74 3.89 -10.27
N MET A 41 -11.49 3.85 -9.85
CA MET A 41 -10.41 4.69 -10.34
C MET A 41 -9.37 3.82 -11.02
N ARG A 42 -9.09 4.12 -12.29
CA ARG A 42 -8.04 3.43 -13.06
C ARG A 42 -6.71 4.14 -12.85
N GLY A 43 -5.71 3.38 -12.42
CA GLY A 43 -4.31 3.75 -12.38
C GLY A 43 -3.47 2.90 -13.31
N VAL A 44 -2.24 3.33 -13.59
CA VAL A 44 -1.26 2.58 -14.39
C VAL A 44 0.00 2.39 -13.56
N VAL A 45 0.49 1.15 -13.48
CA VAL A 45 1.77 0.84 -12.84
C VAL A 45 2.90 1.42 -13.70
N LYS A 46 3.69 2.33 -13.13
CA LYS A 46 4.82 2.95 -13.83
C LYS A 46 6.13 2.21 -13.62
N SER A 47 6.40 1.82 -12.39
CA SER A 47 7.61 1.09 -12.02
C SER A 47 7.32 0.17 -10.84
N ILE A 48 8.07 -0.93 -10.79
CA ILE A 48 8.13 -1.82 -9.63
C ILE A 48 9.54 -1.66 -9.06
N GLU A 49 9.63 -1.20 -7.83
CA GLU A 49 10.86 -0.74 -7.19
C GLU A 49 11.12 -1.52 -5.89
N HIS A 50 12.38 -1.70 -5.55
CA HIS A 50 12.81 -2.28 -4.29
C HIS A 50 13.09 -1.18 -3.25
N GLU A 51 12.65 -1.39 -2.01
CA GLU A 51 12.90 -0.47 -0.88
C GLU A 51 13.82 -1.13 0.16
N ALA A 52 14.82 -0.38 0.64
CA ALA A 52 15.72 -0.87 1.68
C ALA A 52 14.95 -1.21 2.99
N GLY A 53 15.15 -2.43 3.48
CA GLY A 53 14.50 -2.93 4.70
C GLY A 53 13.08 -3.46 4.48
N ARG A 54 12.64 -3.66 3.24
CA ARG A 54 11.39 -4.33 2.88
C ARG A 54 11.69 -5.52 1.96
N GLY A 55 11.13 -6.69 2.27
CA GLY A 55 11.25 -7.88 1.42
C GLY A 55 10.31 -7.86 0.20
N ALA A 56 9.13 -7.25 0.36
CA ALA A 56 8.14 -7.09 -0.72
C ALA A 56 8.53 -5.94 -1.67
N ALA A 57 8.26 -6.14 -2.97
CA ALA A 57 8.42 -5.09 -3.96
C ALA A 57 7.31 -4.02 -3.83
N LEU A 58 7.61 -2.79 -4.22
CA LEU A 58 6.65 -1.69 -4.24
C LEU A 58 6.32 -1.30 -5.67
N ALA A 59 5.05 -1.00 -5.93
CA ALA A 59 4.59 -0.51 -7.21
C ALA A 59 4.32 1.00 -7.11
N ARG A 60 4.89 1.79 -8.03
CA ARG A 60 4.46 3.17 -8.24
C ARG A 60 3.30 3.19 -9.23
N VAL A 61 2.13 3.58 -8.74
CA VAL A 61 0.91 3.64 -9.54
C VAL A 61 0.54 5.09 -9.78
N GLU A 62 0.32 5.45 -11.04
CA GLU A 62 -0.16 6.78 -11.43
C GLU A 62 -1.67 6.77 -11.62
N PHE A 63 -2.37 7.59 -10.84
CA PHE A 63 -3.79 7.87 -10.97
C PHE A 63 -4.02 9.28 -11.52
N ARG A 64 -5.13 9.50 -12.23
CA ARG A 64 -5.61 10.86 -12.53
C ARG A 64 -6.29 11.43 -11.28
N HIS A 65 -6.02 12.68 -10.92
CA HIS A 65 -6.73 13.28 -9.78
C HIS A 65 -8.21 13.50 -10.13
N PRO A 66 -9.16 13.17 -9.24
CA PRO A 66 -10.59 13.26 -9.54
C PRO A 66 -11.06 14.69 -9.83
N TYR A 67 -10.53 15.68 -9.09
CA TYR A 67 -11.02 17.08 -9.15
C TYR A 67 -10.09 18.08 -9.85
N LYS A 68 -8.86 17.69 -10.20
CA LYS A 68 -7.82 18.64 -10.65
C LYS A 68 -7.09 18.05 -11.85
N PHE A 69 -6.60 18.89 -12.76
CA PHE A 69 -5.77 18.45 -13.87
C PHE A 69 -4.32 18.13 -13.41
N ARG A 70 -4.18 17.09 -12.58
CA ARG A 70 -2.88 16.58 -12.11
C ARG A 70 -2.92 15.06 -11.99
N ARG A 71 -1.74 14.44 -11.99
CA ARG A 71 -1.58 13.01 -11.69
C ARG A 71 -1.15 12.83 -10.24
N VAL A 72 -1.67 11.80 -9.60
CA VAL A 72 -1.31 11.38 -8.24
C VAL A 72 -0.45 10.14 -8.36
N LYS A 73 0.76 10.19 -7.82
CA LYS A 73 1.66 9.04 -7.72
C LYS A 73 1.45 8.42 -6.35
N GLU A 74 1.01 7.17 -6.32
CA GLU A 74 0.85 6.40 -5.09
C GLU A 74 1.87 5.27 -5.08
N LEU A 75 2.43 5.02 -3.90
CA LEU A 75 3.34 3.90 -3.65
C LEU A 75 2.54 2.78 -3.00
N MET A 76 2.34 1.68 -3.70
CA MET A 76 1.56 0.52 -3.24
C MET A 76 2.48 -0.68 -3.04
N VAL A 77 2.05 -1.65 -2.21
CA VAL A 77 2.72 -2.95 -2.16
C VAL A 77 2.35 -3.72 -3.43
N ALA A 78 3.35 -4.29 -4.11
CA ALA A 78 3.13 -5.05 -5.33
C ALA A 78 2.74 -6.50 -4.97
N PRO A 79 1.56 -6.98 -5.40
CA PRO A 79 1.25 -8.41 -5.38
C PRO A 79 2.06 -9.14 -6.46
N GLU A 80 2.18 -10.44 -6.28
CA GLU A 80 2.80 -11.32 -7.27
C GLU A 80 2.03 -11.27 -8.60
N GLY A 81 2.76 -11.31 -9.72
CA GLY A 81 2.17 -11.20 -11.06
C GLY A 81 1.85 -9.76 -11.50
N MET A 82 2.09 -8.74 -10.67
CA MET A 82 1.99 -7.35 -11.09
C MET A 82 3.13 -6.98 -12.05
N PHE A 83 2.82 -6.25 -13.12
CA PHE A 83 3.81 -5.85 -14.13
C PHE A 83 3.73 -4.36 -14.49
N THR A 84 4.80 -3.82 -15.06
CA THR A 84 4.86 -2.41 -15.49
C THR A 84 3.94 -2.17 -16.68
N GLY A 85 3.16 -1.08 -16.64
CA GLY A 85 2.14 -0.78 -17.63
C GLY A 85 0.77 -1.40 -17.35
N GLN A 86 0.66 -2.30 -16.36
CA GLN A 86 -0.63 -2.88 -15.96
C GLN A 86 -1.61 -1.79 -15.50
N SER A 87 -2.87 -1.93 -15.91
CA SER A 87 -3.97 -1.10 -15.40
C SER A 87 -4.46 -1.68 -14.08
N VAL A 88 -4.43 -0.86 -13.03
CA VAL A 88 -4.94 -1.20 -11.69
C VAL A 88 -6.25 -0.46 -11.48
N PHE A 89 -7.28 -1.18 -11.04
CA PHE A 89 -8.59 -0.61 -10.75
C PHE A 89 -8.82 -0.61 -9.23
N CYS A 90 -9.13 0.56 -8.68
CA CYS A 90 -9.42 0.74 -7.26
C CYS A 90 -10.87 1.22 -7.07
N GLY A 91 -11.71 0.45 -6.40
CA GLY A 91 -13.05 0.87 -5.97
C GLY A 91 -14.11 -0.21 -6.01
N GLN A 92 -15.32 0.18 -5.60
CA GLN A 92 -16.49 -0.70 -5.48
C GLN A 92 -16.97 -1.28 -6.83
N LYS A 93 -16.64 -0.69 -7.98
CA LYS A 93 -17.02 -1.24 -9.29
C LYS A 93 -15.83 -1.80 -10.07
N ALA A 94 -14.70 -2.01 -9.39
CA ALA A 94 -13.55 -2.64 -10.02
C ALA A 94 -13.86 -4.12 -10.33
N PRO A 95 -13.25 -4.70 -11.37
CA PRO A 95 -13.34 -6.14 -11.61
C PRO A 95 -12.43 -6.91 -10.64
N LEU A 96 -12.81 -8.13 -10.28
CA LEU A 96 -11.98 -9.04 -9.49
C LEU A 96 -10.81 -9.55 -10.36
N ALA A 97 -9.64 -8.96 -10.18
CA ALA A 97 -8.41 -9.35 -10.85
C ALA A 97 -7.19 -9.08 -9.97
N ILE A 98 -6.09 -9.78 -10.23
CA ILE A 98 -4.84 -9.62 -9.48
C ILE A 98 -4.32 -8.18 -9.63
N GLY A 99 -4.04 -7.53 -8.50
CA GLY A 99 -3.58 -6.15 -8.45
C GLY A 99 -4.68 -5.11 -8.25
N ASN A 100 -5.95 -5.47 -8.44
CA ASN A 100 -7.07 -4.56 -8.18
C ASN A 100 -7.38 -4.45 -6.69
N VAL A 101 -7.96 -3.31 -6.31
CA VAL A 101 -8.32 -3.00 -4.93
C VAL A 101 -9.83 -2.88 -4.85
N LEU A 102 -10.44 -3.77 -4.08
CA LEU A 102 -11.89 -3.84 -3.88
C LEU A 102 -12.24 -3.88 -2.39
N PRO A 103 -13.43 -3.41 -2.00
CA PRO A 103 -13.99 -3.69 -0.68
C PRO A 103 -14.16 -5.19 -0.45
N LEU A 104 -13.87 -5.66 0.77
CA LEU A 104 -13.94 -7.08 1.13
C LEU A 104 -15.33 -7.70 0.87
N GLY A 105 -16.41 -6.93 1.03
CA GLY A 105 -17.77 -7.41 0.78
C GLY A 105 -18.09 -7.75 -0.68
N GLN A 106 -17.19 -7.43 -1.63
CA GLN A 106 -17.33 -7.77 -3.04
C GLN A 106 -16.42 -8.91 -3.49
N ILE A 107 -15.54 -9.35 -2.60
CA ILE A 107 -14.61 -10.44 -2.87
C ILE A 107 -15.30 -11.74 -2.46
N THR A 108 -15.31 -12.72 -3.36
CA THR A 108 -15.85 -14.05 -3.10
C THR A 108 -15.04 -14.76 -2.01
N GLU A 109 -15.71 -15.58 -1.21
CA GLU A 109 -15.07 -16.37 -0.16
C GLU A 109 -13.97 -17.29 -0.73
N GLY A 110 -12.94 -17.56 0.08
CA GLY A 110 -11.79 -18.38 -0.32
C GLY A 110 -10.75 -17.66 -1.21
N CYS A 111 -10.98 -16.39 -1.58
CA CYS A 111 -9.99 -15.60 -2.32
C CYS A 111 -8.82 -15.14 -1.45
N ILE A 112 -7.62 -15.19 -2.02
CA ILE A 112 -6.40 -14.67 -1.39
C ILE A 112 -6.34 -13.16 -1.59
N VAL A 113 -6.17 -12.42 -0.49
CA VAL A 113 -6.10 -10.96 -0.48
C VAL A 113 -4.80 -10.49 0.16
N CYS A 114 -4.34 -9.29 -0.21
CA CYS A 114 -3.16 -8.65 0.37
C CYS A 114 -3.45 -7.18 0.73
N ASN A 115 -2.64 -6.60 1.63
CA ASN A 115 -2.70 -5.20 2.03
C ASN A 115 -4.10 -4.76 2.53
N VAL A 116 -4.74 -5.60 3.35
CA VAL A 116 -6.10 -5.41 3.86
C VAL A 116 -6.15 -4.28 4.91
N GLU A 117 -7.26 -3.55 4.95
CA GLU A 117 -7.51 -2.51 5.94
C GLU A 117 -8.18 -3.08 7.20
N ALA A 118 -7.64 -2.78 8.38
CA ALA A 118 -8.27 -3.14 9.65
C ALA A 118 -9.49 -2.26 9.95
N LYS A 119 -9.41 -0.96 9.63
CA LYS A 119 -10.55 -0.04 9.62
C LYS A 119 -10.67 0.60 8.23
N PRO A 120 -11.91 0.87 7.76
CA PRO A 120 -12.11 1.49 6.45
C PRO A 120 -11.36 2.82 6.32
N GLY A 121 -10.48 2.92 5.33
CA GLY A 121 -9.68 4.12 5.06
C GLY A 121 -8.32 4.19 5.77
N ASP A 122 -7.89 3.15 6.49
CA ASP A 122 -6.55 3.07 7.09
C ASP A 122 -5.43 2.88 6.05
N ARG A 123 -5.77 2.73 4.76
CA ARG A 123 -4.87 2.63 3.60
C ARG A 123 -3.94 1.40 3.63
N GLY A 124 -4.44 0.31 4.21
CA GLY A 124 -3.79 -0.99 4.30
C GLY A 124 -2.91 -1.13 5.54
N THR A 125 -3.22 -2.11 6.39
CA THR A 125 -2.52 -2.37 7.66
C THR A 125 -2.12 -3.83 7.81
N LEU A 126 -2.89 -4.77 7.24
CA LEU A 126 -2.70 -6.21 7.40
C LEU A 126 -2.10 -6.84 6.13
N ALA A 127 -1.37 -7.95 6.28
CA ALA A 127 -0.81 -8.75 5.18
C ALA A 127 -0.01 -7.92 4.15
N ARG A 128 1.03 -7.21 4.61
CA ARG A 128 1.83 -6.26 3.81
C ARG A 128 3.24 -6.74 3.47
N ASP A 129 3.68 -7.81 4.12
CA ASP A 129 5.01 -8.37 3.93
C ASP A 129 4.98 -9.52 2.92
N ARG A 130 6.17 -9.82 2.41
CA ARG A 130 6.40 -10.87 1.43
C ARG A 130 6.01 -12.22 2.04
N LYS A 131 5.18 -12.99 1.32
CA LYS A 131 5.09 -14.44 1.48
C LYS A 131 6.24 -15.11 0.73
#